data_AF-A0A1W9SNV9-F1
#
_entry.id   AF-A0A1W9SNV9-F1
#
_cell.length_a   1.000
_cell.length_b   1.000
_cell.length_c   1.000
_cell.angle_alpha   90.00
_cell.angle_beta   90.00
_cell.angle_gamma   90.00
#
_symmetry.space_group_name_H-M   'P 1'
#
loop_
_entity.id
_entity.type
_entity.pdbx_description
1 polymer ?
#
loop_
_entity_poly.entity_id
_entity_poly.type
_entity_poly.pdbx_seq_one_letter_code
_entity_poly.pdbx_strand_id
1 'polypeptide(L)'
;MQIAKNKYFEIRIDKDKNRVYLKIKGFWQIDDPEVKEYNNYWKRTAFLMKKNFTILIDSSEAKTHTQKIQKLREEAQKIALKKGISKTAEFVSKNIIAEYQSDTMSNNTKLPKNKFLSFERAEEYLDNKNFQKTPKFLIFLFEIKKKIFSKNAEIFNLFI
;
A
#
# COMPACT_ATOMS: atom_id res chain seq x y z
N MET A 1 -14.61 -9.34 3.93
CA MET A 1 -15.61 -8.50 4.63
C MET A 1 -15.24 -7.03 4.50
N GLN A 2 -16.14 -6.16 4.04
CA GLN A 2 -15.92 -4.72 3.96
C GLN A 2 -16.06 -4.09 5.35
N ILE A 3 -15.13 -3.22 5.75
CA ILE A 3 -15.19 -2.43 7.00
C ILE A 3 -15.57 -0.98 6.71
N ALA A 4 -15.03 -0.42 5.63
CA ALA A 4 -15.30 0.95 5.19
C ALA A 4 -15.13 1.06 3.67
N LYS A 5 -15.95 1.91 3.04
CA LYS A 5 -15.80 2.27 1.62
C LYS A 5 -16.27 3.71 1.44
N ASN A 6 -15.38 4.58 0.98
CA ASN A 6 -15.75 5.95 0.63
C ASN A 6 -14.82 6.52 -0.45
N LYS A 7 -14.93 7.84 -0.66
CA LYS A 7 -14.16 8.57 -1.68
C LYS A 7 -12.66 8.72 -1.33
N TYR A 8 -12.28 8.54 -0.07
CA TYR A 8 -10.91 8.69 0.43
C TYR A 8 -10.18 7.36 0.62
N PHE A 9 -10.89 6.31 1.05
CA PHE A 9 -10.31 5.01 1.31
C PHE A 9 -11.30 3.85 1.24
N GLU A 10 -10.75 2.65 1.17
CA GLU A 10 -11.47 1.41 1.44
C GLU A 10 -10.68 0.56 2.41
N ILE A 11 -11.37 -0.06 3.37
CA ILE A 11 -10.80 -1.06 4.25
C ILE A 11 -11.66 -2.31 4.13
N ARG A 12 -11.02 -3.42 3.78
CA ARG A 12 -11.63 -4.75 3.83
C ARG A 12 -10.69 -5.70 4.56
N ILE A 13 -11.25 -6.75 5.14
CA ILE A 13 -10.49 -7.82 5.76
C ILE A 13 -10.80 -9.16 5.11
N ASP A 14 -9.78 -10.00 5.05
CA ASP A 14 -9.86 -11.42 4.78
C ASP A 14 -9.45 -12.15 6.07
N LYS A 15 -10.41 -12.86 6.68
CA LYS A 15 -10.22 -13.52 7.96
C LYS A 15 -9.41 -14.80 7.82
N ASP A 16 -9.49 -15.46 6.66
CA ASP A 16 -8.81 -16.72 6.40
C ASP A 16 -7.31 -16.47 6.18
N LYS A 17 -6.99 -15.41 5.43
CA LYS A 17 -5.61 -14.93 5.28
C LYS A 17 -5.08 -14.14 6.48
N ASN A 18 -5.95 -13.77 7.43
CA ASN A 18 -5.66 -12.81 8.49
C ASN A 18 -4.99 -11.53 7.91
N ARG A 19 -5.63 -10.97 6.88
CA ARG A 19 -5.11 -9.84 6.09
C ARG A 19 -6.10 -8.68 6.03
N VAL A 20 -5.57 -7.47 6.12
CA VAL A 20 -6.28 -6.23 5.81
C VAL A 20 -5.87 -5.76 4.43
N TYR A 21 -6.84 -5.35 3.61
CA TYR A 21 -6.56 -4.62 2.38
C TYR A 21 -7.06 -3.18 2.57
N LEU A 22 -6.13 -2.24 2.43
CA LEU A 22 -6.36 -0.81 2.50
C LEU A 22 -6.16 -0.21 1.11
N LYS A 23 -7.16 0.48 0.57
CA LYS A 23 -6.97 1.32 -0.62
C LYS A 23 -7.01 2.79 -0.21
N ILE A 24 -6.01 3.57 -0.59
CA ILE A 24 -5.95 5.02 -0.37
C ILE A 24 -6.24 5.73 -1.70
N LYS A 25 -7.17 6.67 -1.66
CA LYS A 25 -7.68 7.37 -2.86
C LYS A 25 -7.55 8.88 -2.70
N GLY A 26 -7.13 9.52 -3.78
CA GLY A 26 -7.30 10.95 -3.98
C GLY A 26 -6.63 11.81 -2.90
N PHE A 27 -7.21 13.00 -2.70
CA PHE A 27 -6.77 13.98 -1.72
C PHE A 27 -7.74 14.02 -0.54
N TRP A 28 -7.22 13.98 0.69
CA TRP A 28 -8.05 13.93 1.89
C TRP A 28 -8.25 15.31 2.51
N GLN A 29 -9.49 15.61 2.87
CA GLN A 29 -9.85 16.83 3.59
C GLN A 29 -10.03 16.50 5.06
N ILE A 30 -9.25 17.13 5.94
CA ILE A 30 -9.22 16.79 7.37
C ILE A 30 -10.57 17.02 8.06
N ASP A 31 -11.35 17.98 7.58
CA ASP A 31 -12.63 18.34 8.18
C ASP A 31 -13.80 17.48 7.73
N ASP A 32 -13.60 16.66 6.68
CA ASP A 32 -14.62 15.74 6.20
C ASP A 32 -14.92 14.66 7.26
N PRO A 33 -16.21 14.43 7.61
CA PRO A 33 -16.59 13.43 8.60
C PRO A 33 -16.04 12.03 8.34
N GLU A 34 -15.93 11.61 7.07
CA GLU A 34 -15.43 10.28 6.72
C GLU A 34 -13.93 10.12 7.04
N VAL A 35 -13.17 11.20 6.91
CA VAL A 35 -11.74 11.24 7.27
C VAL A 35 -11.58 11.22 8.78
N LYS A 36 -12.41 11.95 9.52
CA LYS A 36 -12.38 11.97 10.99
C LYS A 36 -12.61 10.58 11.60
N GLU A 37 -13.46 9.78 10.97
CA GLU A 37 -13.74 8.40 11.40
C GLU A 37 -12.66 7.38 11.04
N TYR A 38 -11.62 7.76 10.28
CA TYR A 38 -10.59 6.84 9.80
C TYR A 38 -9.97 5.98 10.90
N ASN A 39 -9.57 6.59 12.02
CA ASN A 39 -8.97 5.86 13.14
C ASN A 39 -9.95 4.96 13.87
N ASN A 40 -11.26 5.26 13.85
CA ASN A 40 -12.29 4.39 14.41
C ASN A 40 -12.46 3.13 13.55
N TYR A 41 -12.41 3.26 12.22
CA TYR A 41 -12.35 2.09 11.34
C TYR A 41 -11.12 1.23 11.59
N TRP A 42 -9.96 1.82 11.87
CA TRP A 42 -8.75 1.06 12.24
C TRP A 42 -8.86 0.36 13.59
N LYS A 43 -9.47 0.99 14.61
CA LYS A 43 -9.74 0.32 15.89
C LYS A 43 -10.65 -0.90 15.70
N ARG A 44 -11.73 -0.76 14.92
CA ARG A 44 -12.64 -1.87 14.57
C ARG A 44 -11.92 -2.97 13.80
N THR A 45 -11.12 -2.59 12.81
CA THR A 45 -10.30 -3.52 12.02
C THR A 45 -9.36 -4.30 12.94
N ALA A 46 -8.57 -3.61 13.77
CA ALA A 46 -7.63 -4.22 14.71
C ALA A 46 -8.34 -5.14 15.73
N PHE A 47 -9.54 -4.80 16.18
CA PHE A 47 -10.33 -5.68 17.04
C PHE A 47 -10.61 -7.03 16.36
N LEU A 48 -10.98 -7.01 15.08
CA LEU A 48 -11.37 -8.19 14.30
C LEU A 48 -10.20 -9.05 13.82
N MET A 49 -8.99 -8.51 13.73
CA MET A 49 -7.81 -9.26 13.29
C MET A 49 -7.22 -10.11 14.42
N LYS A 50 -6.53 -11.20 14.07
CA LYS A 50 -5.68 -11.95 15.03
C LYS A 50 -4.29 -11.28 15.11
N LYS A 51 -3.49 -11.59 16.13
CA LYS A 51 -2.06 -11.21 16.14
C LYS A 51 -1.36 -11.75 14.89
N ASN A 52 -0.23 -11.13 14.52
CA ASN A 52 0.56 -11.44 13.34
C ASN A 52 -0.16 -11.24 11.99
N PHE A 53 -1.24 -10.45 11.97
CA PHE A 53 -1.95 -10.12 10.74
C PHE A 53 -1.07 -9.32 9.77
N THR A 54 -1.44 -9.34 8.50
CA THR A 54 -0.74 -8.63 7.43
C THR A 54 -1.61 -7.50 6.85
N ILE A 55 -0.98 -6.52 6.22
CA ILE A 55 -1.68 -5.45 5.51
C ILE A 55 -1.16 -5.35 4.07
N LEU A 56 -2.05 -5.30 3.09
CA LEU A 56 -1.76 -4.84 1.74
C LEU A 56 -2.36 -3.45 1.56
N ILE A 57 -1.51 -2.47 1.25
CA ILE A 57 -1.87 -1.08 0.98
C ILE A 57 -1.81 -0.85 -0.53
N ASP A 58 -2.93 -0.52 -1.14
CA ASP A 58 -2.99 0.04 -2.49
C ASP A 58 -2.95 1.57 -2.39
N SER A 59 -1.79 2.13 -2.73
CA SER A 59 -1.53 3.57 -2.77
C SER A 59 -1.53 4.11 -4.21
N SER A 60 -1.95 3.33 -5.22
CA SER A 60 -1.87 3.70 -6.64
C SER A 60 -2.57 5.02 -6.98
N GLU A 61 -3.67 5.32 -6.28
CA GLU A 61 -4.49 6.52 -6.44
C GLU A 61 -4.21 7.60 -5.38
N ALA A 62 -3.28 7.36 -4.46
CA ALA A 62 -2.98 8.29 -3.38
C ALA A 62 -2.40 9.62 -3.92
N LYS A 63 -2.86 10.74 -3.36
CA LYS A 63 -2.26 12.07 -3.57
C LYS A 63 -1.46 12.49 -2.34
N THR A 64 -0.71 13.57 -2.51
CA THR A 64 0.05 14.21 -1.44
C THR A 64 -0.89 14.67 -0.34
N HIS A 65 -0.58 14.33 0.91
CA HIS A 65 -1.38 14.64 2.07
C HIS A 65 -0.78 15.79 2.89
N THR A 66 -1.65 16.58 3.53
CA THR A 66 -1.23 17.58 4.51
C THR A 66 -0.63 16.90 5.76
N GLN A 67 0.13 17.64 6.57
CA GLN A 67 0.72 17.10 7.80
C GLN A 67 -0.34 16.57 8.78
N LYS A 68 -1.51 17.21 8.86
CA LYS A 68 -2.61 16.74 9.73
C LYS A 68 -3.11 15.35 9.31
N ILE A 69 -3.26 15.13 8.01
CA ILE A 69 -3.65 13.82 7.47
C ILE A 69 -2.53 12.78 7.66
N GLN A 70 -1.26 13.18 7.52
CA GLN A 70 -0.14 12.27 7.82
C GLN A 70 -0.18 11.81 9.28
N LYS A 71 -0.34 12.73 10.24
CA LYS A 71 -0.49 12.39 11.67
C LYS A 71 -1.68 11.46 11.92
N LEU A 72 -2.82 11.74 11.29
CA LEU A 72 -4.00 10.85 11.36
C LEU A 72 -3.66 9.42 10.89
N ARG A 73 -2.92 9.28 9.78
CA ARG A 73 -2.49 7.97 9.26
C ARG A 73 -1.42 7.30 10.10
N GLU A 74 -0.51 8.06 10.71
CA GLU A 74 0.48 7.52 11.67
C GLU A 74 -0.22 6.90 12.88
N GLU A 75 -1.30 7.51 13.39
CA GLU A 75 -2.09 6.92 14.48
C GLU A 75 -2.74 5.58 14.09
N ALA A 76 -3.24 5.45 12.85
CA ALA A 76 -3.71 4.17 12.34
C ALA A 76 -2.59 3.10 12.29
N GLN A 77 -1.37 3.49 11.90
CA GLN A 77 -0.22 2.59 11.92
C GLN A 77 0.13 2.16 13.35
N LYS A 78 0.08 3.08 14.33
CA LYS A 78 0.28 2.75 15.75
C LYS A 78 -0.79 1.79 16.28
N ILE A 79 -2.06 1.95 15.88
CA ILE A 79 -3.14 1.01 16.21
C ILE A 79 -2.81 -0.39 15.67
N ALA A 80 -2.39 -0.49 14.41
CA ALA A 80 -2.02 -1.76 13.80
C ALA A 80 -0.81 -2.42 14.48
N LEU A 81 0.22 -1.64 14.80
CA LEU A 81 1.41 -2.08 15.55
C LEU A 81 1.04 -2.60 16.93
N LYS A 82 0.24 -1.87 17.69
CA LYS A 82 -0.23 -2.29 19.02
C LYS A 82 -1.00 -3.61 18.95
N LYS A 83 -1.72 -3.87 17.86
CA LYS A 83 -2.42 -5.15 17.65
C LYS A 83 -1.48 -6.31 17.27
N GLY A 84 -0.27 -6.01 16.83
CA GLY A 84 0.74 -7.02 16.46
C GLY A 84 0.72 -7.36 14.98
N ILE A 85 0.69 -6.36 14.11
CA ILE A 85 0.94 -6.54 12.67
C ILE A 85 2.32 -7.18 12.43
N SER A 86 2.42 -8.13 11.51
CA SER A 86 3.68 -8.78 11.15
C SER A 86 4.36 -8.20 9.91
N LYS A 87 3.58 -7.92 8.86
CA LYS A 87 4.09 -7.44 7.56
C LYS A 87 3.10 -6.49 6.89
N THR A 88 3.64 -5.51 6.18
CA THR A 88 2.91 -4.61 5.27
C THR A 88 3.52 -4.66 3.88
N ALA A 89 2.69 -4.86 2.86
CA ALA A 89 3.04 -4.64 1.47
C ALA A 89 2.34 -3.38 0.97
N GLU A 90 3.07 -2.49 0.30
CA GLU A 90 2.50 -1.31 -0.35
C GLU A 90 2.68 -1.42 -1.86
N PHE A 91 1.56 -1.49 -2.58
CA PHE A 91 1.51 -1.25 -4.01
C PHE A 91 1.56 0.26 -4.24
N VAL A 92 2.70 0.75 -4.75
CA VAL A 92 3.06 2.17 -4.69
C VAL A 92 2.28 3.05 -5.67
N SER A 93 2.14 4.31 -5.29
CA SER A 93 1.65 5.38 -6.16
C SER A 93 2.64 5.68 -7.28
N LYS A 94 2.13 6.19 -8.42
CA LYS A 94 2.99 6.89 -9.41
C LYS A 94 3.44 8.27 -8.91
N ASN A 95 2.86 8.78 -7.81
CA ASN A 95 3.22 10.06 -7.20
C ASN A 95 4.38 9.88 -6.21
N ILE A 96 5.57 10.33 -6.60
CA ILE A 96 6.82 10.24 -5.81
C ILE A 96 6.70 10.95 -4.46
N ILE A 97 5.99 12.08 -4.39
CA ILE A 97 5.83 12.83 -3.13
C ILE A 97 4.92 12.05 -2.16
N ALA A 98 3.83 11.46 -2.66
CA ALA A 98 2.94 10.64 -1.85
C ALA A 98 3.66 9.36 -1.35
N GLU A 99 4.50 8.76 -2.18
CA GLU A 99 5.36 7.64 -1.79
C GLU A 99 6.34 8.05 -0.69
N TYR A 100 7.04 9.17 -0.85
CA TYR A 100 7.96 9.70 0.17
C TYR A 100 7.25 9.92 1.51
N GLN A 101 6.06 10.54 1.51
CA GLN A 101 5.27 10.71 2.73
C GLN A 101 4.89 9.37 3.37
N SER A 102 4.52 8.37 2.56
CA SER A 102 4.24 7.02 3.05
C SER A 102 5.45 6.39 3.74
N ASP A 103 6.65 6.57 3.18
CA ASP A 103 7.90 6.08 3.76
C ASP A 103 8.27 6.80 5.05
N THR A 104 8.15 8.14 5.09
CA THR A 104 8.39 8.93 6.30
C THR A 104 7.51 8.45 7.44
N MET A 105 6.20 8.31 7.21
CA MET A 105 5.27 7.82 8.25
C MET A 105 5.63 6.42 8.74
N SER A 106 5.91 5.48 7.83
CA SER A 106 6.29 4.11 8.22
C SER A 106 7.61 4.07 8.99
N ASN A 107 8.57 4.91 8.64
CA ASN A 107 9.85 5.03 9.35
C ASN A 107 9.69 5.64 10.74
N ASN A 108 8.78 6.61 10.89
CA ASN A 108 8.44 7.24 12.17
C ASN A 108 7.78 6.25 13.13
N THR A 109 6.84 5.45 12.63
CA THR A 109 6.08 4.48 13.45
C THR A 109 6.77 3.13 13.60
N LYS A 110 7.82 2.86 12.81
CA LYS A 110 8.47 1.54 12.68
C LYS A 110 7.54 0.46 12.11
N LEU A 111 6.62 0.85 11.22
CA LEU A 111 5.76 -0.09 10.52
C LEU A 111 6.61 -1.03 9.63
N PRO A 112 6.48 -2.37 9.74
CA PRO A 112 7.24 -3.30 8.91
C PRO A 112 6.68 -3.29 7.49
N LYS A 113 7.22 -2.41 6.64
CA LYS A 113 6.70 -2.13 5.30
C LYS A 113 7.70 -2.46 4.19
N ASN A 114 7.19 -3.06 3.11
CA ASN A 114 7.89 -3.22 1.84
C ASN A 114 7.04 -2.69 0.69
N LYS A 115 7.71 -2.24 -0.38
CA LYS A 115 7.09 -1.60 -1.54
C LYS A 115 7.14 -2.51 -2.76
N PHE A 116 6.10 -2.46 -3.58
CA PHE A 116 5.92 -3.28 -4.77
C PHE A 116 5.29 -2.46 -5.90
N LEU A 117 5.66 -2.81 -7.14
CA LEU A 117 5.09 -2.22 -8.36
C LEU A 117 3.99 -3.10 -8.99
N SER A 118 3.66 -4.22 -8.35
CA SER A 118 2.60 -5.14 -8.76
C SER A 118 1.82 -5.55 -7.53
N PHE A 119 0.50 -5.55 -7.65
CA PHE A 119 -0.40 -5.99 -6.59
C PHE A 119 -0.22 -7.48 -6.30
N GLU A 120 -0.03 -8.28 -7.35
CA GLU A 120 0.19 -9.73 -7.28
C GLU A 120 1.47 -10.05 -6.49
N ARG A 121 2.57 -9.35 -6.79
CA ARG A 121 3.83 -9.51 -6.06
C ARG A 121 3.73 -9.06 -4.61
N ALA A 122 2.95 -8.02 -4.33
CA ALA A 122 2.67 -7.57 -2.97
C ALA A 122 1.91 -8.65 -2.18
N GLU A 123 0.94 -9.29 -2.81
CA GLU A 123 0.15 -10.38 -2.24
C GLU A 123 1.00 -11.62 -1.95
N GLU A 124 1.81 -12.06 -2.93
CA GLU A 124 2.77 -13.17 -2.79
C GLU A 124 3.73 -12.96 -1.61
N TYR A 125 4.23 -11.73 -1.42
CA TYR A 125 5.11 -11.39 -0.31
C TYR A 125 4.45 -11.57 1.06
N LEU A 126 3.15 -11.27 1.15
CA LEU A 126 2.41 -11.41 2.40
C LEU A 126 2.04 -12.87 2.67
N ASP A 127 1.85 -13.68 1.62
CA ASP A 127 1.58 -15.12 1.74
C ASP A 127 2.84 -15.92 2.11
N ASN A 128 4.02 -15.48 1.69
CA ASN A 128 5.26 -16.26 1.83
C ASN A 128 6.13 -15.80 3.02
N LYS A 129 6.49 -16.73 3.91
CA LYS A 129 7.44 -16.49 5.02
C LYS A 129 8.86 -16.23 4.53
N ASN A 130 9.27 -16.84 3.41
CA ASN A 130 10.61 -16.82 2.84
C ASN A 130 10.72 -16.00 1.54
N PHE A 131 9.89 -14.97 1.38
CA PHE A 131 9.89 -14.17 0.17
C PHE A 131 11.27 -13.53 -0.10
N GLN A 132 11.89 -13.89 -1.22
CA GLN A 132 13.11 -13.26 -1.69
C GLN A 132 12.76 -11.97 -2.42
N LYS A 133 13.23 -10.82 -1.90
CA LYS A 133 13.11 -9.55 -2.60
C LYS A 133 13.83 -9.66 -3.94
N THR A 134 13.15 -9.33 -5.04
CA THR A 134 13.82 -9.15 -6.33
C THR A 134 14.83 -8.00 -6.18
N PRO A 135 16.12 -8.23 -6.44
CA PRO A 135 17.13 -7.17 -6.41
C PRO A 135 16.74 -6.00 -7.32
N LYS A 136 16.93 -4.76 -6.86
CA LYS A 136 16.58 -3.53 -7.63
C LYS A 136 17.17 -3.53 -9.04
N PHE A 137 18.39 -4.06 -9.20
CA PHE A 137 19.04 -4.16 -10.51
C PHE A 137 18.29 -5.07 -11.49
N LEU A 138 17.70 -6.17 -11.02
CA LEU A 138 16.91 -7.06 -11.86
C LEU A 138 15.59 -6.43 -12.32
N ILE A 139 14.98 -5.58 -11.48
CA ILE A 139 13.78 -4.80 -11.87
C ILE A 139 14.15 -3.79 -12.96
N PHE A 140 15.26 -3.06 -12.77
CA PHE A 140 15.77 -2.12 -13.77
C PHE A 140 16.08 -2.79 -15.11
N LEU A 141 16.73 -3.96 -15.10
CA LEU A 141 16.97 -4.76 -16.31
C LEU A 141 15.68 -5.20 -17.00
N PHE A 142 14.64 -5.55 -16.22
CA PHE A 142 13.34 -5.92 -16.78
C PHE A 142 12.65 -4.74 -17.47
N GLU A 143 12.72 -3.54 -16.89
CA GLU A 143 12.19 -2.31 -17.51
C GLU A 143 12.97 -1.93 -18.78
N ILE A 144 14.29 -2.05 -18.78
CA ILE A 144 15.12 -1.84 -19.97
C ILE A 144 14.70 -2.82 -21.07
N LYS A 145 14.60 -4.12 -20.76
CA LYS A 145 14.16 -5.13 -21.73
C LYS A 145 12.79 -4.78 -22.29
N LYS A 146 11.80 -4.47 -21.46
CA LYS A 146 10.46 -4.06 -21.93
C LYS A 146 10.52 -2.88 -22.90
N LYS A 147 11.34 -1.86 -22.62
CA LYS A 147 11.47 -0.66 -23.44
C LYS A 147 12.20 -0.90 -24.77
N ILE A 148 13.19 -1.81 -24.78
CA ILE A 148 13.87 -2.24 -26.01
C ILE A 148 12.91 -3.06 -26.88
N PHE A 149 12.20 -4.03 -26.30
CA PHE A 149 11.27 -4.87 -27.04
C PHE A 149 10.06 -4.08 -27.56
N SER A 150 9.56 -3.08 -26.83
CA SER A 150 8.47 -2.22 -27.33
C SER A 150 8.93 -1.33 -28.48
N LYS A 151 10.15 -0.78 -28.44
CA LYS A 151 10.71 0.01 -29.56
C LYS A 151 10.96 -0.84 -30.80
N ASN A 152 11.42 -2.08 -30.64
CA ASN A 152 11.66 -2.97 -31.76
C ASN A 152 10.35 -3.46 -32.41
N ALA A 153 9.25 -3.54 -31.64
CA ALA A 153 7.94 -3.85 -32.17
C ALA A 153 7.36 -2.70 -33.03
N GLU A 154 7.67 -1.44 -32.71
CA GLU A 154 7.28 -0.29 -33.55
C GLU A 154 8.05 -0.24 -34.88
N ILE A 155 9.34 -0.63 -34.88
CA ILE A 155 10.16 -0.67 -36.10
C ILE A 155 9.68 -1.75 -37.07
N PHE A 156 9.16 -2.88 -36.58
CA PHE A 156 8.62 -3.95 -37.44
C PHE A 156 7.30 -3.57 -38.14
N ASN A 157 6.53 -2.62 -37.61
CA ASN A 157 5.29 -2.14 -38.23
C ASN A 157 5.48 -1.02 -39.26
N LEU A 158 6.72 -0.58 -39.51
CA LEU A 158 7.06 0.42 -40.54
C LEU A 158 7.59 -0.22 -41.85
N PHE A 159 7.71 -1.54 -41.90
CA PHE A 159 8.25 -2.29 -43.05
C PHE A 159 7.32 -3.39 -43.59
N ILE A 160 6.02 -3.36 -43.24
CA ILE A 160 4.96 -4.21 -43.80
C ILE A 160 3.86 -3.29 -44.34
#